data_AF-A0A1F2XUN8-F1
#
_entry.id   AF-A0A1F2XUN8-F1
#
_cell.length_a   1.000
_cell.length_b   1.000
_cell.length_c   1.000
_cell.angle_alpha   90.00
_cell.angle_beta   90.00
_cell.angle_gamma   90.00
#
_symmetry.space_group_name_H-M   'P 1'
#
loop_
_entity.id
_entity.type
_entity.pdbx_description
1 polymer ?
#
loop_
_entity_poly.entity_id
_entity_poly.type
_entity_poly.pdbx_seq_one_letter_code
_entity_poly.pdbx_strand_id
1 'polypeptide(L)'
;MEKVTFGNVVGFVLAILFALVIGVSMWALLLGDYMNTFMNEQTRHTLRIVGFAGALAALVTWWVQSFAAKRGFVVRTLFALFIFVVAFCSFGGLLRFIYIHATYPNQQDWSLMGMYLASLNDFYTFLLDMFLPPRPAYAALSLAAAIYIAWFGPREAKTAEI
;
A
#
# COMPACT_ATOMS: atom_id res chain seq x y z
N MET A 1 -0.08 -23.13 18.99
CA MET A 1 1.05 -22.20 18.81
C MET A 1 1.82 -22.66 17.58
N GLU A 2 1.77 -21.89 16.48
CA GLU A 2 2.59 -22.18 15.29
C GLU A 2 4.07 -22.24 15.70
N LYS A 3 4.76 -23.33 15.38
CA LYS A 3 6.20 -23.41 15.62
C LYS A 3 6.88 -22.40 14.72
N VAL A 4 7.67 -21.49 15.31
CA VAL A 4 8.53 -20.58 14.54
C VAL A 4 9.57 -21.41 13.81
N THR A 5 9.39 -21.60 12.50
CA THR A 5 10.35 -22.29 11.64
C THR A 5 11.27 -21.29 10.97
N PHE A 6 12.46 -21.74 10.55
CA PHE A 6 13.41 -20.92 9.78
C PHE A 6 12.76 -20.34 8.51
N GLY A 7 11.88 -21.10 7.85
CA GLY A 7 11.12 -20.64 6.69
C GLY A 7 10.20 -19.44 7.00
N ASN A 8 9.55 -19.44 8.18
CA ASN A 8 8.69 -18.33 8.61
C ASN A 8 9.51 -17.06 8.86
N VAL A 9 10.70 -17.19 9.47
CA VAL A 9 11.59 -16.05 9.73
C VAL A 9 12.12 -15.46 8.42
N VAL A 10 12.59 -16.31 7.49
CA VAL A 10 13.08 -15.86 6.18
C VAL A 10 11.97 -15.19 5.37
N GLY A 11 10.76 -15.78 5.35
CA GLY A 11 9.60 -15.20 4.68
C GLY A 11 9.20 -13.84 5.27
N PHE A 12 9.33 -13.65 6.59
CA PHE A 12 9.07 -12.38 7.25
C PHE A 12 10.11 -11.31 6.90
N VAL A 13 11.40 -11.67 6.90
CA VAL A 13 12.48 -10.74 6.52
C VAL A 13 12.35 -10.33 5.05
N LEU A 14 12.05 -11.28 4.15
CA LEU A 14 11.79 -10.98 2.73
C LEU A 14 10.61 -10.04 2.55
N ALA A 15 9.51 -10.25 3.30
CA ALA A 15 8.36 -9.35 3.27
C ALA A 15 8.73 -7.92 3.66
N ILE A 16 9.53 -7.74 4.72
CA ILE A 16 9.97 -6.42 5.19
C ILE A 16 10.87 -5.76 4.16
N LEU A 17 11.90 -6.46 3.66
CA LEU A 17 12.81 -5.90 2.66
C LEU A 17 12.07 -5.50 1.38
N PHE A 18 11.16 -6.36 0.92
CA PHE A 18 10.31 -6.06 -0.23
C PHE A 18 9.43 -4.82 0.02
N ALA A 19 8.78 -4.74 1.19
CA ALA A 19 7.96 -3.60 1.55
C ALA A 19 8.75 -2.28 1.61
N LEU A 20 9.98 -2.32 2.14
CA LEU A 20 10.88 -1.16 2.14
C LEU A 20 11.24 -0.74 0.71
N VAL A 21 11.59 -1.69 -0.16
CA VAL A 21 11.92 -1.41 -1.56
C VAL A 21 10.72 -0.78 -2.28
N ILE A 22 9.51 -1.33 -2.11
CA ILE A 22 8.29 -0.77 -2.71
C ILE A 22 8.00 0.61 -2.14
N GLY A 23 8.06 0.81 -0.82
CA GLY A 23 7.81 2.10 -0.19
C GLY A 23 8.78 3.18 -0.66
N VAL A 24 10.08 2.88 -0.73
CA VAL A 24 11.10 3.80 -1.25
C VAL A 24 10.89 4.06 -2.74
N SER A 25 10.54 3.05 -3.54
CA SER A 25 10.29 3.22 -4.97
C SER A 25 9.06 4.08 -5.24
N MET A 26 7.96 3.85 -4.51
CA MET A 26 6.75 4.67 -4.59
C MET A 26 7.05 6.12 -4.21
N TRP A 27 7.82 6.35 -3.14
CA TRP A 27 8.24 7.69 -2.76
C TRP A 27 9.12 8.35 -3.83
N ALA A 28 10.10 7.63 -4.39
CA ALA A 28 11.03 8.14 -5.38
C ALA A 28 10.35 8.50 -6.71
N LEU A 29 9.41 7.67 -7.19
CA LEU A 29 8.64 7.94 -8.41
C LEU A 29 7.90 9.27 -8.32
N LEU A 30 7.24 9.46 -7.18
CA LEU A 30 6.42 10.62 -6.92
C LEU A 30 7.26 11.88 -6.67
N LEU A 31 8.43 11.71 -6.04
CA LEU A 31 9.42 12.78 -5.90
C LEU A 31 9.92 13.24 -7.28
N GLY A 32 10.20 12.31 -8.20
CA GLY A 32 10.58 12.61 -9.58
C GLY A 32 9.51 13.41 -10.34
N ASP A 33 8.23 13.10 -10.14
CA ASP A 33 7.13 13.85 -10.75
C ASP A 33 7.03 15.30 -10.22
N TYR A 34 7.28 15.51 -8.92
CA TYR A 34 7.22 16.84 -8.29
C TYR A 34 8.52 17.64 -8.38
N MET A 35 9.65 17.06 -8.81
CA MET A 35 10.91 17.81 -9.01
C MET A 35 10.77 18.94 -10.07
N ASN A 36 9.79 18.83 -10.96
CA ASN A 36 9.50 19.84 -11.98
C ASN A 36 8.52 20.93 -11.50
N THR A 37 8.09 20.90 -10.24
CA THR A 37 7.15 21.87 -9.65
C THR A 37 7.66 22.40 -8.30
N PHE A 38 7.29 23.62 -7.92
CA PHE A 38 7.62 24.15 -6.58
C PHE A 38 6.96 23.27 -5.51
N MET A 39 7.76 22.46 -4.80
CA MET A 39 7.28 21.61 -3.71
C MET A 39 6.85 22.46 -2.52
N ASN A 40 5.54 22.54 -2.29
CA ASN A 40 4.98 23.10 -1.05
C ASN A 40 5.10 22.07 0.09
N GLU A 41 5.02 22.50 1.35
CA GLU A 41 5.16 21.59 2.51
C GLU A 41 4.11 20.47 2.48
N GLN A 42 2.87 20.78 2.11
CA GLN A 42 1.80 19.79 1.93
C GLN A 42 2.16 18.69 0.93
N THR A 43 2.79 19.04 -0.20
CA THR A 43 3.23 18.07 -1.21
C THR A 43 4.28 17.12 -0.64
N ARG A 44 5.19 17.62 0.19
CA ARG A 44 6.22 16.79 0.86
C ARG A 44 5.60 15.79 1.84
N HIS A 45 4.46 16.11 2.45
CA HIS A 45 3.76 15.19 3.34
C HIS A 45 3.00 14.10 2.57
N THR A 46 2.30 14.47 1.49
CA THR A 46 1.65 13.50 0.60
C THR A 46 2.66 12.49 0.04
N LEU A 47 3.85 12.95 -0.33
CA LEU A 47 4.96 12.09 -0.78
C LEU A 47 5.33 11.02 0.25
N ARG A 48 5.44 11.40 1.53
CA ARG A 48 5.77 10.46 2.61
C ARG A 48 4.63 9.48 2.86
N ILE A 49 3.39 9.98 2.88
CA ILE A 49 2.19 9.15 3.06
C ILE A 49 2.12 8.07 2.00
N VAL A 50 2.42 8.39 0.75
CA VAL A 50 2.44 7.42 -0.35
C VAL A 50 3.52 6.35 -0.16
N GLY A 51 4.72 6.73 0.25
CA GLY A 51 5.78 5.77 0.56
C GLY A 51 5.37 4.78 1.66
N PHE A 52 4.78 5.28 2.74
CA PHE A 52 4.27 4.42 3.83
C PHE A 52 3.09 3.56 3.39
N ALA A 53 2.14 4.11 2.65
CA ALA A 53 1.01 3.35 2.10
C ALA A 53 1.49 2.22 1.17
N GLY A 54 2.50 2.48 0.33
CA GLY A 54 3.14 1.49 -0.54
C GLY A 54 3.77 0.34 0.25
N ALA A 55 4.53 0.65 1.30
CA ALA A 55 5.14 -0.36 2.16
C ALA A 55 4.09 -1.20 2.90
N LEU A 56 3.06 -0.57 3.49
CA LEU A 56 1.98 -1.28 4.18
C LEU A 56 1.18 -2.16 3.22
N ALA A 57 0.87 -1.66 2.03
CA ALA A 57 0.18 -2.43 1.00
C ALA A 57 0.99 -3.66 0.58
N ALA A 58 2.31 -3.52 0.40
CA ALA A 58 3.20 -4.63 0.07
C ALA A 58 3.20 -5.71 1.16
N LEU A 59 3.26 -5.32 2.44
CA LEU A 59 3.21 -6.26 3.58
C LEU A 59 1.89 -7.03 3.64
N VAL A 60 0.76 -6.31 3.53
CA VAL A 60 -0.57 -6.94 3.56
C VAL A 60 -0.73 -7.89 2.37
N THR A 61 -0.31 -7.46 1.18
CA THR A 61 -0.38 -8.29 -0.03
C THR A 61 0.45 -9.56 0.14
N TRP A 62 1.65 -9.45 0.73
CA TRP A 62 2.49 -10.61 1.02
C TRP A 62 1.80 -11.62 1.94
N TRP A 63 1.17 -11.17 3.03
CA TRP A 63 0.49 -12.06 3.97
C TRP A 63 -0.77 -12.69 3.39
N VAL A 64 -1.58 -11.90 2.68
CA VAL A 64 -2.84 -12.35 2.08
C VAL A 64 -2.59 -13.30 0.90
N GLN A 65 -1.41 -13.28 0.29
CA GLN A 65 -1.04 -14.19 -0.80
C GLN A 65 -1.14 -15.69 -0.43
N SER A 66 -1.04 -16.01 0.86
CA SER A 66 -1.26 -17.39 1.37
C SER A 66 -2.62 -17.98 0.97
N PHE A 67 -3.66 -17.16 0.78
CA PHE A 67 -4.97 -17.63 0.30
C PHE A 67 -4.97 -18.06 -1.17
N ALA A 68 -4.12 -17.46 -2.00
CA ALA A 68 -3.97 -17.81 -3.41
C ALA A 68 -2.85 -18.85 -3.64
N ALA A 69 -2.18 -19.32 -2.58
CA ALA A 69 -0.99 -20.16 -2.65
C ALA A 69 -1.14 -21.51 -3.34
N LYS A 70 -2.37 -22.03 -3.51
CA LYS A 70 -2.64 -23.29 -4.24
C LYS A 70 -3.05 -23.07 -5.71
N ARG A 71 -3.27 -21.82 -6.14
CA ARG A 71 -3.73 -21.50 -7.51
C ARG A 71 -2.54 -21.39 -8.48
N GLY A 72 -2.82 -21.32 -9.79
CA GLY A 72 -1.80 -21.09 -10.81
C GLY A 72 -1.14 -19.70 -10.70
N PHE A 73 0.03 -19.54 -11.32
CA PHE A 73 0.84 -18.30 -11.25
C PHE A 73 0.06 -17.03 -11.68
N VAL A 74 -0.73 -17.13 -12.76
CA VAL A 74 -1.53 -16.00 -13.26
C VAL A 74 -2.56 -15.54 -12.22
N VAL A 75 -3.27 -16.48 -11.59
CA VAL A 75 -4.27 -16.17 -10.56
C VAL A 75 -3.61 -15.53 -9.34
N ARG A 76 -2.42 -16.00 -8.94
CA ARG A 76 -1.63 -15.40 -7.84
C ARG A 76 -1.19 -13.99 -8.15
N THR A 77 -0.79 -13.73 -9.39
CA THR A 77 -0.35 -12.40 -9.84
C THR A 77 -1.53 -11.43 -9.86
N LEU A 78 -2.67 -11.83 -10.44
CA LEU A 78 -3.88 -11.01 -10.46
C LEU A 78 -4.43 -10.75 -9.06
N PHE A 79 -4.41 -11.76 -8.18
CA PHE A 79 -4.82 -11.62 -6.80
C PHE A 79 -3.89 -10.68 -6.03
N ALA A 80 -2.57 -10.85 -6.14
CA ALA A 80 -1.60 -9.94 -5.53
C ALA A 80 -1.76 -8.51 -6.05
N LEU A 81 -1.95 -8.33 -7.36
CA LEU A 81 -2.18 -7.01 -7.95
C LEU A 81 -3.44 -6.35 -7.39
N PHE A 82 -4.54 -7.10 -7.33
CA PHE A 82 -5.81 -6.60 -6.80
C PHE A 82 -5.68 -6.19 -5.33
N ILE A 83 -5.14 -7.07 -4.48
CA ILE A 83 -4.95 -6.79 -3.05
C ILE A 83 -3.99 -5.62 -2.85
N PHE A 84 -2.92 -5.54 -3.64
CA PHE A 84 -1.96 -4.44 -3.56
C PHE A 84 -2.63 -3.10 -3.85
N VAL A 85 -3.38 -2.99 -4.95
CA VAL A 85 -4.07 -1.74 -5.31
C VAL A 85 -5.10 -1.36 -4.26
N VAL A 86 -5.93 -2.31 -3.80
CA VAL A 86 -6.96 -2.04 -2.79
C VAL A 86 -6.34 -1.63 -1.46
N ALA A 87 -5.32 -2.34 -0.99
CA ALA A 87 -4.62 -2.04 0.25
C ALA A 87 -3.93 -0.67 0.16
N PHE A 88 -3.27 -0.38 -0.97
CA PHE A 88 -2.60 0.89 -1.19
C PHE A 88 -3.57 2.08 -1.15
N CYS A 89 -4.72 1.97 -1.82
CA CYS A 89 -5.72 3.03 -1.81
C CYS A 89 -6.33 3.22 -0.41
N SER A 90 -6.62 2.11 0.27
CA SER A 90 -7.19 2.13 1.63
C SER A 90 -6.24 2.76 2.64
N PHE A 91 -4.98 2.31 2.67
CA PHE A 91 -3.97 2.87 3.57
C PHE A 91 -3.60 4.31 3.22
N GLY A 92 -3.55 4.65 1.94
CA GLY A 92 -3.30 6.02 1.49
C GLY A 92 -4.35 7.01 1.99
N GLY A 93 -5.64 6.69 1.79
CA GLY A 93 -6.75 7.50 2.29
C GLY A 93 -6.75 7.60 3.82
N LEU A 94 -6.52 6.49 4.53
CA LEU A 94 -6.48 6.45 5.99
C LEU A 94 -5.32 7.27 6.57
N LEU A 95 -4.12 7.14 6.01
CA LEU A 95 -2.95 7.90 6.47
C LEU A 95 -3.12 9.40 6.21
N ARG A 96 -3.75 9.77 5.09
CA ARG A 96 -4.11 11.16 4.79
C ARG A 96 -5.12 11.70 5.80
N PHE A 97 -6.18 10.95 6.08
CA PHE A 97 -7.17 11.29 7.09
C PHE A 97 -6.52 11.52 8.47
N ILE A 98 -5.72 10.57 8.95
CA ILE A 98 -5.03 10.68 10.24
C ILE A 98 -4.12 11.92 10.27
N TYR A 99 -3.38 12.15 9.19
CA TYR A 99 -2.45 13.28 9.11
C TYR A 99 -3.16 14.63 9.21
N ILE A 100 -4.27 14.83 8.48
CA ILE A 100 -5.00 16.10 8.51
C ILE A 100 -5.62 16.31 9.90
N HIS A 101 -6.21 15.26 10.50
CA HIS A 101 -6.76 15.29 11.87
C HIS A 101 -5.72 15.56 12.97
N ALA A 102 -4.48 15.10 12.77
CA ALA A 102 -3.39 15.39 13.68
C ALA A 102 -2.81 16.81 13.51
N THR A 103 -2.78 17.33 12.27
CA THR A 103 -2.07 18.58 11.94
C THR A 103 -2.98 19.81 12.01
N TYR A 104 -4.26 19.68 11.64
CA TYR A 104 -5.22 20.78 11.58
C TYR A 104 -6.49 20.51 12.42
N PRO A 105 -6.35 20.16 13.71
CA PRO A 105 -7.48 19.72 14.54
C PRO A 105 -8.59 20.77 14.68
N ASN A 106 -8.25 22.06 14.56
CA ASN A 106 -9.20 23.16 14.72
C ASN A 106 -10.04 23.46 13.46
N GLN A 107 -9.70 22.87 12.31
CA GLN A 107 -10.42 23.07 11.05
C GLN A 107 -11.36 21.90 10.71
N GLN A 108 -11.48 20.92 11.61
CA GLN A 108 -12.24 19.70 11.38
C GLN A 108 -13.42 19.57 12.33
N ASP A 109 -14.50 19.04 11.75
CA ASP A 109 -15.66 18.62 12.50
C ASP A 109 -15.39 17.23 13.11
N TRP A 110 -15.24 17.19 14.43
CA TRP A 110 -15.04 15.97 15.22
C TRP A 110 -16.33 15.18 15.46
N SER A 111 -17.47 15.63 14.93
CA SER A 111 -18.68 14.83 14.92
C SER A 111 -18.47 13.54 14.12
N LEU A 112 -19.17 12.46 14.48
CA LEU A 112 -19.07 11.18 13.76
C LEU A 112 -19.40 11.32 12.27
N MET A 113 -20.34 12.19 11.93
CA MET A 113 -20.71 12.49 10.54
C MET A 113 -19.60 13.28 9.83
N GLY A 114 -19.01 14.28 10.51
CA GLY A 114 -17.87 15.04 10.01
C GLY A 114 -16.65 14.17 9.72
N MET A 115 -16.30 13.27 10.65
CA MET A 115 -15.22 12.30 10.48
C MET A 115 -15.49 11.32 9.33
N TYR A 116 -16.73 10.84 9.18
CA TYR A 116 -17.10 9.97 8.07
C TYR A 116 -16.94 10.68 6.72
N LEU A 117 -17.46 11.89 6.57
CA LEU A 117 -17.35 12.66 5.34
C LEU A 117 -15.90 13.03 5.01
N ALA A 118 -15.11 13.40 6.03
CA ALA A 118 -13.68 13.68 5.86
C ALA A 118 -12.93 12.43 5.39
N SER A 119 -13.21 11.25 5.96
CA SER A 119 -12.57 10.00 5.54
C SER A 119 -12.87 9.63 4.09
N LEU A 120 -14.11 9.84 3.64
CA LEU A 120 -14.49 9.65 2.24
C LEU A 120 -13.77 10.63 1.33
N ASN A 121 -13.75 11.91 1.70
CA ASN A 121 -13.08 12.94 0.91
C ASN A 121 -11.58 12.67 0.79
N ASP A 122 -10.91 12.29 1.87
CA ASP A 122 -9.48 11.97 1.87
C ASP A 122 -9.16 10.72 1.05
N PHE A 123 -10.05 9.73 1.06
CA PHE A 123 -9.94 8.56 0.18
C PHE A 123 -10.07 8.93 -1.31
N TYR A 124 -11.11 9.70 -1.68
CA TYR A 124 -11.30 10.13 -3.06
C TYR A 124 -10.18 11.03 -3.56
N THR A 125 -9.75 11.99 -2.76
CA THR A 125 -8.67 12.90 -3.13
C THR A 125 -7.33 12.15 -3.25
N PHE A 126 -7.08 11.13 -2.42
CA PHE A 126 -5.91 10.26 -2.60
C PHE A 126 -5.97 9.43 -3.90
N LEU A 127 -7.14 8.87 -4.20
CA LEU A 127 -7.35 8.16 -5.47
C LEU A 127 -7.11 9.08 -6.67
N LEU A 128 -7.69 10.28 -6.64
CA LEU A 128 -7.50 11.26 -7.70
C LEU A 128 -6.03 11.65 -7.85
N ASP A 129 -5.32 11.94 -6.75
CA ASP A 129 -3.89 12.28 -6.79
C ASP A 129 -3.01 11.17 -7.38
N MET A 130 -3.44 9.91 -7.25
CA MET A 130 -2.67 8.78 -7.71
C MET A 130 -2.97 8.37 -9.14
N PHE A 131 -4.25 8.43 -9.54
CA PHE A 131 -4.71 7.96 -10.84
C PHE A 131 -4.88 9.09 -11.86
N LEU A 132 -4.96 10.35 -11.43
CA LEU A 132 -5.00 11.54 -12.28
C LEU A 132 -3.88 12.52 -11.89
N PRO A 133 -2.92 12.84 -12.78
CA PRO A 133 -2.71 12.31 -14.13
C PRO A 133 -2.26 10.83 -14.13
N PRO A 134 -2.49 10.07 -15.22
CA PRO A 134 -2.09 8.67 -15.28
C PRO A 134 -0.58 8.53 -15.21
N ARG A 135 -0.09 7.89 -14.14
CA ARG A 135 1.34 7.66 -13.91
C ARG A 135 1.73 6.23 -14.32
N PRO A 136 2.29 6.00 -15.52
CA PRO A 136 2.61 4.65 -16.00
C PRO A 136 3.65 3.95 -15.12
N ALA A 137 4.52 4.71 -14.46
CA ALA A 137 5.50 4.17 -13.52
C ALA A 137 4.83 3.47 -12.31
N TYR A 138 3.70 3.98 -11.83
CA TYR A 138 2.92 3.33 -10.77
C TYR A 138 2.29 2.01 -11.23
N ALA A 139 1.75 1.98 -12.46
CA ALA A 139 1.22 0.76 -13.04
C ALA A 139 2.32 -0.29 -13.24
N ALA A 140 3.49 0.12 -13.74
CA ALA A 140 4.63 -0.78 -13.88
C ALA A 140 5.14 -1.30 -12.53
N LEU A 141 5.24 -0.44 -11.51
CA LEU A 141 5.70 -0.83 -10.19
C LEU A 141 4.72 -1.77 -9.48
N SER A 142 3.42 -1.49 -9.56
CA SER A 142 2.38 -2.37 -8.98
C SER A 142 2.32 -3.73 -9.67
N LEU A 143 2.53 -3.79 -10.99
CA LEU A 143 2.65 -5.05 -11.71
C LEU A 143 3.93 -5.82 -11.32
N ALA A 144 5.08 -5.13 -11.24
CA ALA A 144 6.34 -5.73 -10.81
C ALA A 144 6.24 -6.27 -9.38
N ALA A 145 5.59 -5.53 -8.48
CA ALA A 145 5.31 -5.95 -7.12
C ALA A 145 4.44 -7.22 -7.10
N ALA A 146 3.37 -7.26 -7.90
CA ALA A 146 2.49 -8.42 -7.99
C ALA A 146 3.20 -9.67 -8.53
N ILE A 147 4.04 -9.53 -9.55
CA ILE A 147 4.86 -10.62 -10.12
C ILE A 147 5.84 -11.14 -9.07
N TYR A 148 6.53 -10.25 -8.36
CA TYR A 148 7.47 -10.62 -7.31
C TYR A 148 6.79 -11.43 -6.20
N ILE A 149 5.64 -10.94 -5.72
CA ILE A 149 4.85 -11.65 -4.69
C ILE A 149 4.30 -12.97 -5.23
N ALA A 150 3.92 -13.06 -6.50
CA ALA A 150 3.49 -14.32 -7.10
C ALA A 150 4.61 -15.37 -7.17
N TRP A 151 5.87 -14.94 -7.35
CA TRP A 151 7.01 -15.85 -7.38
C TRP A 151 7.53 -16.24 -6.00
N PHE A 152 7.73 -15.26 -5.11
CA PHE A 152 8.42 -15.44 -3.84
C PHE A 152 7.50 -15.42 -2.62
N GLY A 153 6.23 -15.05 -2.79
CA GLY A 153 5.27 -14.99 -1.69
C GLY A 153 4.98 -16.35 -1.06
N PRO A 154 4.30 -16.35 0.10
CA PRO A 154 4.00 -17.56 0.86
C PRO A 154 3.31 -18.62 0.01
N ARG A 155 3.83 -19.86 0.06
CA ARG A 155 3.31 -21.01 -0.70
C ARG A 155 2.53 -22.02 0.15
N GLU A 156 2.53 -21.81 1.46
CA GLU A 156 1.74 -22.61 2.38
C GLU A 156 0.36 -21.96 2.52
N ALA A 157 -0.68 -22.71 2.20
CA ALA A 157 -2.04 -22.30 2.56
C ALA A 157 -2.14 -22.41 4.08
N LYS A 158 -2.50 -21.32 4.77
CA LYS A 158 -3.03 -21.48 6.13
C LYS A 158 -4.21 -22.42 6.04
N THR A 159 -4.09 -23.61 6.60
CA THR A 159 -5.25 -24.46 6.86
C THR A 159 -6.16 -23.64 7.76
N ALA A 160 -7.26 -23.15 7.20
CA ALA A 160 -8.38 -22.75 8.03
C ALA A 160 -8.86 -24.04 8.71
N GLU A 161 -8.35 -24.31 9.90
CA GLU A 161 -8.97 -25.28 10.79
C GLU A 161 -10.36 -24.71 11.08
N ILE A 162 -11.38 -25.39 10.54
CA ILE A 162 -12.80 -25.13 10.79
C ILE A 162 -13.13 -25.72 12.16
#